data_AF-A0A6I2H599-F1
#
_entry.id   AF-A0A6I2H599-F1
#
_cell.length_a   1.000
_cell.length_b   1.000
_cell.length_c   1.000
_cell.angle_alpha   90.00
_cell.angle_beta   90.00
_cell.angle_gamma   90.00
#
_symmetry.space_group_name_H-M   'P 1'
#
loop_
_entity.id
_entity.type
_entity.pdbx_description
1 polymer ?
#
loop_
_entity_poly.entity_id
_entity_poly.type
_entity_poly.pdbx_seq_one_letter_code
_entity_poly.pdbx_strand_id
1 'polypeptide(L)'
;MPRRSLLVRTLGALILSPLLLTACTDSTEIGKKCQLVKKDPNGVAPFAVVLNSELVAGQDFISFGASDCVELICVHDKDSPVVGGPNDPATGYCSEACIPGGATCDTVSGEASADLKERMECRALLLDQTTLDRLRQEDPAAYRNTFGENTNPYFCAGAPPVVDAGS
;
A
#
# COMPACT_ATOMS: atom_id res chain seq x y z
N MET A 1 19.65 -3.55 77.93
CA MET A 1 18.63 -2.63 78.49
C MET A 1 18.33 -1.55 77.45
N PRO A 2 17.08 -1.08 77.25
CA PRO A 2 15.95 -1.82 76.67
C PRO A 2 15.27 -1.07 75.48
N ARG A 3 14.31 -1.75 74.81
CA ARG A 3 13.14 -1.21 74.04
C ARG A 3 13.44 -0.57 72.66
N ARG A 4 12.63 -0.73 71.61
CA ARG A 4 11.26 -1.26 71.45
C ARG A 4 10.96 -1.47 69.95
N SER A 5 10.16 -2.51 69.68
CA SER A 5 9.14 -2.69 68.63
C SER A 5 8.91 -1.57 67.61
N LEU A 6 8.75 -1.96 66.33
CA LEU A 6 7.44 -1.98 65.65
C LEU A 6 7.53 -2.66 64.27
N LEU A 7 6.73 -3.72 64.12
CA LEU A 7 6.26 -4.26 62.85
C LEU A 7 5.46 -3.18 62.10
N VAL A 8 5.75 -2.95 60.83
CA VAL A 8 4.78 -2.39 59.88
C VAL A 8 4.76 -3.30 58.66
N ARG A 9 3.68 -4.08 58.58
CA ARG A 9 3.21 -4.74 57.36
C ARG A 9 2.65 -3.65 56.46
N THR A 10 3.16 -3.49 55.24
CA THR A 10 2.41 -2.81 54.17
C THR A 10 2.13 -3.80 53.06
N LEU A 11 0.83 -4.11 52.98
CA LEU A 11 0.14 -4.84 51.93
C LEU A 11 0.37 -4.18 50.56
N GLY A 12 0.20 -5.02 49.54
CA GLY A 12 0.36 -4.67 48.13
C GLY A 12 -0.53 -3.52 47.64
N ALA A 13 -0.03 -2.89 46.60
CA ALA A 13 -0.83 -2.27 45.55
C ALA A 13 -0.09 -2.53 44.23
N LEU A 14 -0.34 -3.70 43.63
CA LEU A 14 -0.05 -3.94 42.21
C LEU A 14 -0.97 -3.00 41.43
N ILE A 15 -0.46 -1.83 41.05
CA ILE A 15 -1.15 -0.89 40.17
C ILE A 15 -1.13 -1.54 38.79
N LEU A 16 -2.22 -2.23 38.48
CA LEU A 16 -2.54 -2.73 37.15
C LEU A 16 -2.81 -1.50 36.28
N SER A 17 -1.79 -0.99 35.60
CA SER A 17 -1.98 0.03 34.57
C SER A 17 -2.90 -0.56 33.51
N PRO A 18 -4.09 0.01 33.26
CA PRO A 18 -4.83 -0.34 32.07
C PRO A 18 -3.99 0.16 30.90
N LEU A 19 -3.41 -0.77 30.14
CA LEU A 19 -3.03 -0.47 28.76
C LEU A 19 -4.33 -0.06 28.07
N LEU A 20 -4.56 1.24 28.00
CA LEU A 20 -5.45 1.83 27.02
C LEU A 20 -4.84 1.47 25.66
N LEU A 21 -5.22 0.30 25.15
CA LEU A 21 -5.18 -0.04 23.74
C LEU A 21 -6.14 0.95 23.07
N THR A 22 -5.66 2.17 22.85
CA THR A 22 -6.16 2.97 21.74
C THR A 22 -5.84 2.13 20.51
N ALA A 23 -6.78 1.31 20.09
CA ALA A 23 -6.79 0.79 18.74
C ALA A 23 -6.68 2.02 17.85
N CYS A 24 -5.50 2.22 17.25
CA CYS A 24 -5.34 3.14 16.16
C CYS A 24 -6.44 2.76 15.17
N THR A 25 -7.39 3.65 14.94
CA THR A 25 -8.27 3.52 13.80
C THR A 25 -7.33 3.71 12.62
N ASP A 26 -6.85 2.62 12.03
CA ASP A 26 -6.10 2.68 10.79
C ASP A 26 -7.03 3.37 9.79
N SER A 27 -6.80 4.67 9.59
CA SER A 27 -7.35 5.38 8.46
C SER A 27 -6.71 4.69 7.27
N THR A 28 -7.42 3.75 6.67
CA THR A 28 -6.87 2.93 5.60
C THR A 28 -6.29 3.87 4.56
N GLU A 29 -5.02 3.69 4.22
CA GLU A 29 -4.36 4.54 3.23
C GLU A 29 -4.82 4.19 1.81
N ILE A 30 -5.51 3.06 1.65
CA ILE A 30 -6.11 2.60 0.40
C ILE A 30 -6.90 3.74 -0.26
N GLY A 31 -6.55 4.11 -1.48
CA GLY A 31 -7.21 5.15 -2.25
C GLY A 31 -6.74 6.58 -1.98
N LYS A 32 -5.85 6.83 -0.99
CA LYS A 32 -5.22 8.14 -0.81
C LYS A 32 -4.33 8.47 -2.01
N LYS A 33 -4.31 9.73 -2.43
CA LYS A 33 -3.49 10.18 -3.56
C LYS A 33 -1.99 10.04 -3.25
N CYS A 34 -1.22 9.59 -4.23
CA CYS A 34 0.24 9.47 -4.13
C CYS A 34 0.93 9.92 -5.43
N GLN A 35 2.20 10.32 -5.31
CA GLN A 35 3.06 10.56 -6.46
C GLN A 35 3.71 9.27 -6.95
N LEU A 36 3.64 9.03 -8.26
CA LEU A 36 4.31 7.89 -8.88
C LEU A 36 5.82 8.12 -8.96
N VAL A 37 6.56 7.07 -8.63
CA VAL A 37 8.02 7.04 -8.66
C VAL A 37 8.52 5.80 -9.39
N LYS A 38 9.71 5.91 -9.97
CA LYS A 38 10.45 4.82 -10.60
C LYS A 38 11.87 4.81 -10.06
N LYS A 39 12.61 3.73 -10.29
CA LYS A 39 14.04 3.71 -10.04
C LYS A 39 14.71 4.84 -10.84
N ASP A 40 15.57 5.62 -10.20
CA ASP A 40 16.36 6.63 -10.92
C ASP A 40 17.29 5.93 -11.92
N PRO A 41 17.17 6.17 -13.23
CA PRO A 41 18.02 5.54 -14.24
C PRO A 41 19.49 5.97 -14.11
N ASN A 42 19.76 7.12 -13.50
CA ASN A 42 21.11 7.65 -13.31
C ASN A 42 21.73 7.23 -11.98
N GLY A 43 20.94 6.63 -11.08
CA GLY A 43 21.38 6.20 -9.74
C GLY A 43 21.84 7.34 -8.82
N VAL A 44 21.42 8.58 -9.08
CA VAL A 44 21.76 9.76 -8.25
C VAL A 44 20.87 9.76 -6.99
N ALA A 45 19.61 9.38 -7.15
CA ALA A 45 18.64 9.16 -6.08
C ALA A 45 18.16 7.70 -6.09
N PRO A 46 17.56 7.19 -5.00
CA PRO A 46 16.93 5.86 -5.02
C PRO A 46 15.73 5.81 -5.99
N PHE A 47 15.01 6.93 -6.12
CA PHE A 47 13.83 7.06 -6.93
C PHE A 47 13.82 8.38 -7.72
N ALA A 48 13.20 8.36 -8.89
CA ALA A 48 12.88 9.52 -9.71
C ALA A 48 11.36 9.63 -9.88
N VAL A 49 10.86 10.86 -10.01
CA VAL A 49 9.45 11.13 -10.28
C VAL A 49 9.08 10.61 -11.67
N VAL A 50 7.92 9.97 -11.78
CA VAL A 50 7.31 9.61 -13.06
C VAL A 50 6.52 10.81 -13.58
N LEU A 51 6.70 11.18 -14.84
CA LEU A 51 5.93 12.25 -15.47
C LEU A 51 4.69 11.70 -16.17
N ASN A 52 3.67 12.54 -16.34
CA ASN A 52 2.46 12.17 -17.08
C ASN A 52 2.73 11.67 -18.50
N SER A 53 3.77 12.20 -19.16
CA SER A 53 4.22 11.76 -20.49
C SER A 53 4.77 10.33 -20.54
N GLU A 54 5.07 9.73 -19.39
CA GLU A 54 5.58 8.37 -19.27
C GLU A 54 4.47 7.34 -19.03
N LEU A 55 3.25 7.80 -18.73
CA LEU A 55 2.09 6.94 -18.62
C LEU A 55 1.65 6.47 -20.00
N VAL A 56 1.51 5.16 -20.16
CA VAL A 56 1.03 4.56 -21.40
C VAL A 56 -0.47 4.35 -21.29
N ALA A 57 -1.23 4.92 -22.22
CA ALA A 57 -2.67 4.75 -22.26
C ALA A 57 -3.07 3.27 -22.32
N GLY A 58 -4.06 2.90 -21.51
CA GLY A 58 -4.56 1.51 -21.45
C GLY A 58 -3.71 0.56 -20.60
N GLN A 59 -2.68 1.06 -19.90
CA GLN A 59 -1.84 0.26 -19.01
C GLN A 59 -1.97 0.73 -17.57
N ASP A 60 -1.90 -0.24 -16.64
CA ASP A 60 -1.73 0.06 -15.23
C ASP A 60 -0.27 0.39 -14.95
N PHE A 61 -0.02 1.39 -14.11
CA PHE A 61 1.31 1.76 -13.63
C PHE A 61 1.40 1.51 -12.12
N ILE A 62 2.49 0.89 -11.69
CA ILE A 62 2.72 0.53 -10.29
C ILE A 62 4.07 1.08 -9.84
N SER A 63 4.05 1.82 -8.75
CA SER A 63 5.24 2.37 -8.10
C SER A 63 5.45 1.74 -6.73
N PHE A 64 6.61 1.13 -6.55
CA PHE A 64 7.11 0.69 -5.26
C PHE A 64 7.94 1.81 -4.62
N GLY A 65 7.73 2.08 -3.33
CA GLY A 65 8.52 3.05 -2.57
C GLY A 65 8.07 4.51 -2.70
N ALA A 66 6.83 4.75 -3.10
CA ALA A 66 6.23 6.09 -3.01
C ALA A 66 6.14 6.51 -1.53
N SER A 67 6.69 7.68 -1.18
CA SER A 67 6.72 8.16 0.21
C SER A 67 5.34 8.46 0.79
N ASP A 68 4.36 8.69 -0.09
CA ASP A 68 2.98 9.02 0.29
C ASP A 68 2.18 7.79 0.72
N CYS A 69 2.70 6.58 0.45
CA CYS A 69 2.06 5.30 0.72
C CYS A 69 2.91 4.52 1.72
N VAL A 70 2.70 4.73 3.02
CA VAL A 70 3.53 4.09 4.05
C VAL A 70 3.25 2.59 4.04
N GLU A 71 4.25 1.79 3.66
CA GLU A 71 4.15 0.32 3.51
C GLU A 71 3.18 -0.18 2.42
N LEU A 72 2.60 0.73 1.63
CA LEU A 72 1.72 0.43 0.50
C LEU A 72 2.40 0.74 -0.85
N ILE A 73 1.78 0.32 -1.95
CA ILE A 73 2.21 0.67 -3.30
C ILE A 73 1.37 1.83 -3.86
N CYS A 74 1.92 2.60 -4.79
CA CYS A 74 1.17 3.63 -5.51
C CYS A 74 0.75 3.09 -6.88
N VAL A 75 -0.55 3.07 -7.16
CA VAL A 75 -1.14 2.52 -8.39
C VAL A 75 -1.82 3.62 -9.17
N HIS A 76 -1.59 3.64 -10.48
CA HIS A 76 -2.39 4.38 -11.43
C HIS A 76 -2.95 3.37 -12.42
N ASP A 77 -4.22 3.01 -12.24
CA ASP A 77 -4.86 2.06 -13.15
C ASP A 77 -5.17 2.73 -14.51
N LYS A 78 -5.39 1.92 -15.54
CA LYS A 78 -5.61 2.36 -16.91
C LYS A 78 -6.81 3.31 -17.12
N ASP A 79 -7.78 3.31 -16.20
CA ASP A 79 -8.99 4.14 -16.27
C ASP A 79 -8.88 5.36 -15.35
N SER A 80 -7.81 5.47 -14.55
CA SER A 80 -7.53 6.65 -13.73
C SER A 80 -7.26 7.87 -14.63
N PRO A 81 -7.84 9.04 -14.29
CA PRO A 81 -7.60 10.24 -15.07
C PRO A 81 -6.17 10.75 -14.88
N VAL A 82 -5.52 11.13 -15.99
CA VAL A 82 -4.28 11.90 -15.96
C VAL A 82 -4.61 13.36 -15.64
N VAL A 83 -4.00 13.90 -14.58
CA VAL A 83 -4.23 15.28 -14.12
C VAL A 83 -3.02 16.14 -14.44
N GLY A 84 -3.25 17.28 -15.09
CA GLY A 84 -2.18 18.23 -15.47
C GLY A 84 -1.64 18.02 -16.88
N GLY A 85 -0.49 18.63 -17.16
CA GLY A 85 0.23 18.55 -18.42
C GLY A 85 1.23 17.38 -18.48
N PRO A 86 1.84 17.13 -19.66
CA PRO A 86 2.75 16.00 -19.89
C PRO A 86 4.05 16.05 -19.07
N ASN A 87 4.45 17.24 -18.61
CA ASN A 87 5.65 17.44 -17.80
C ASN A 87 5.35 17.52 -16.30
N ASP A 88 4.08 17.41 -15.92
CA ASP A 88 3.70 17.40 -14.50
C ASP A 88 3.93 16.00 -13.90
N PRO A 89 4.17 15.91 -12.58
CA PRO A 89 4.27 14.64 -11.88
C PRO A 89 3.02 13.80 -12.05
N ALA A 90 3.22 12.54 -12.42
CA ALA A 90 2.16 11.56 -12.47
C ALA A 90 1.72 11.17 -11.05
N THR A 91 0.41 10.98 -10.89
CA THR A 91 -0.19 10.64 -9.59
C THR A 91 -1.07 9.42 -9.71
N GLY A 92 -1.10 8.64 -8.64
CA GLY A 92 -1.96 7.48 -8.47
C GLY A 92 -2.65 7.52 -7.11
N TYR A 93 -2.98 6.34 -6.61
CA TYR A 93 -3.53 6.13 -5.28
C TYR A 93 -2.82 4.98 -4.55
N CYS A 94 -2.76 5.06 -3.22
CA CYS A 94 -2.16 4.02 -2.41
C CYS A 94 -3.02 2.76 -2.43
N SER A 95 -2.37 1.61 -2.51
CA SER A 95 -3.01 0.33 -2.71
C SER A 95 -2.35 -0.72 -1.82
N GLU A 96 -3.19 -1.54 -1.20
CA GLU A 96 -2.78 -2.60 -0.30
C GLU A 96 -2.83 -3.96 -0.99
N ALA A 97 -1.94 -4.86 -0.57
CA ALA A 97 -1.97 -6.25 -0.98
C ALA A 97 -3.25 -6.91 -0.49
N CYS A 98 -3.90 -7.72 -1.33
CA CYS A 98 -5.21 -8.29 -1.01
C CYS A 98 -5.30 -9.77 -1.36
N ILE A 99 -6.35 -10.43 -0.87
CA ILE A 99 -6.69 -11.80 -1.24
C ILE A 99 -7.91 -11.75 -2.17
N PRO A 100 -7.88 -12.37 -3.36
CA PRO A 100 -9.03 -12.42 -4.24
C PRO A 100 -10.29 -12.95 -3.53
N GLY A 101 -11.40 -12.22 -3.64
CA GLY A 101 -12.66 -12.53 -2.95
C GLY A 101 -12.68 -12.16 -1.45
N GLY A 102 -11.63 -11.54 -0.93
CA GLY A 102 -11.59 -10.96 0.41
C GLY A 102 -12.13 -9.53 0.47
N ALA A 103 -12.34 -9.01 1.68
CA ALA A 103 -12.93 -7.69 1.96
C ALA A 103 -11.89 -6.55 2.13
N THR A 104 -10.58 -6.82 1.95
CA THR A 104 -9.51 -5.81 2.18
C THR A 104 -9.73 -4.53 1.39
N CYS A 105 -10.28 -4.63 0.18
CA CYS A 105 -10.48 -3.51 -0.71
C CYS A 105 -11.78 -2.72 -0.44
N ASP A 106 -12.61 -3.18 0.50
CA ASP A 106 -13.86 -2.51 0.89
C ASP A 106 -13.59 -1.29 1.78
N THR A 107 -12.46 -1.27 2.46
CA THR A 107 -12.06 -0.18 3.37
C THR A 107 -11.24 0.87 2.64
N VAL A 108 -11.87 1.62 1.74
CA VAL A 108 -11.21 2.71 1.00
C VAL A 108 -11.23 4.02 1.81
N SER A 109 -10.12 4.76 1.79
CA SER A 109 -9.97 6.08 2.40
C SER A 109 -11.12 7.01 2.02
N GLY A 110 -11.55 7.83 2.99
CA GLY A 110 -12.51 8.90 2.77
C GLY A 110 -12.05 9.91 1.70
N GLU A 111 -10.74 10.04 1.49
CA GLU A 111 -10.12 10.97 0.53
C GLU A 111 -10.11 10.45 -0.91
N ALA A 112 -10.40 9.17 -1.13
CA ALA A 112 -10.49 8.61 -2.47
C ALA A 112 -11.68 9.22 -3.25
N SER A 113 -11.53 9.32 -4.57
CA SER A 113 -12.61 9.76 -5.45
C SER A 113 -13.80 8.81 -5.36
N ALA A 114 -15.01 9.33 -5.58
CA ALA A 114 -16.24 8.51 -5.57
C ALA A 114 -16.15 7.38 -6.60
N ASP A 115 -15.68 7.71 -7.80
CA ASP A 115 -15.41 6.73 -8.86
C ASP A 115 -14.48 5.61 -8.36
N LEU A 116 -13.29 5.93 -7.84
CA LEU A 116 -12.36 4.91 -7.35
C LEU A 116 -12.96 4.02 -6.25
N LYS A 117 -13.77 4.60 -5.35
CA LYS A 117 -14.46 3.83 -4.29
C LYS A 117 -15.45 2.82 -4.84
N GLU A 118 -16.15 3.14 -5.92
CA GLU A 118 -17.17 2.27 -6.52
C GLU A 118 -16.59 1.09 -7.29
N ARG A 119 -15.35 1.21 -7.77
CA ARG A 119 -14.66 0.20 -8.59
C ARG A 119 -13.52 -0.50 -7.84
N MET A 120 -13.24 -0.17 -6.59
CA MET A 120 -12.10 -0.77 -5.89
C MET A 120 -12.30 -2.29 -5.70
N GLU A 121 -11.39 -3.09 -6.27
CA GLU A 121 -11.43 -4.55 -6.18
C GLU A 121 -10.02 -5.13 -6.00
N CYS A 122 -9.95 -6.39 -5.58
CA CYS A 122 -8.70 -7.12 -5.51
C CYS A 122 -8.29 -7.65 -6.89
N ARG A 123 -7.29 -7.03 -7.51
CA ARG A 123 -6.86 -7.32 -8.89
C ARG A 123 -5.44 -7.85 -8.95
N ALA A 124 -5.16 -8.74 -9.90
CA ALA A 124 -3.79 -9.11 -10.23
C ALA A 124 -3.11 -7.94 -10.95
N LEU A 125 -2.10 -7.36 -10.31
CA LEU A 125 -1.33 -6.23 -10.85
C LEU A 125 0.12 -6.61 -11.19
N LEU A 126 0.64 -7.67 -10.58
CA LEU A 126 1.96 -8.21 -10.92
C LEU A 126 1.83 -9.49 -11.73
N LEU A 127 2.99 -10.02 -12.13
CA LEU A 127 3.11 -11.34 -12.73
C LEU A 127 2.45 -12.40 -11.83
N ASP A 128 1.97 -13.49 -12.43
CA ASP A 128 1.35 -14.56 -11.67
C ASP A 128 2.30 -15.15 -10.61
N GLN A 129 1.73 -15.73 -9.55
CA GLN A 129 2.51 -16.25 -8.42
C GLN A 129 3.58 -17.26 -8.86
N THR A 130 3.29 -18.11 -9.85
CA THR A 130 4.24 -19.11 -10.33
C THR A 130 5.43 -18.45 -11.02
N THR A 131 5.19 -17.42 -11.82
CA THR A 131 6.26 -16.62 -12.44
C THR A 131 7.07 -15.84 -11.41
N LEU A 132 6.43 -15.22 -10.42
CA LEU A 132 7.12 -14.53 -9.33
C LEU A 132 8.00 -15.48 -8.51
N ASP A 133 7.47 -16.65 -8.15
CA ASP A 133 8.20 -17.66 -7.38
C ASP A 133 9.38 -18.23 -8.17
N ARG A 134 9.19 -18.48 -9.48
CA ARG A 134 10.27 -18.89 -10.38
C ARG A 134 11.35 -17.83 -10.46
N LEU A 135 10.99 -16.56 -10.68
CA LEU A 135 11.97 -15.47 -10.75
C LEU A 135 12.74 -15.33 -9.42
N ARG A 136 12.06 -15.50 -8.28
CA ARG A 136 12.70 -15.48 -6.96
C ARG A 136 13.72 -16.60 -6.77
N GLN A 137 13.48 -17.78 -7.35
CA GLN A 137 14.39 -18.93 -7.29
C GLN A 137 15.55 -18.81 -8.28
N GLU A 138 15.27 -18.38 -9.51
CA GLU A 138 16.24 -18.33 -10.61
C GLU A 138 17.15 -17.10 -10.53
N ASP A 139 16.61 -15.93 -10.18
CA ASP A 139 17.36 -14.68 -10.01
C ASP A 139 16.84 -13.86 -8.81
N PRO A 140 17.22 -14.24 -7.57
CA PRO A 140 16.80 -13.54 -6.36
C PRO A 140 17.20 -12.04 -6.35
N ALA A 141 18.29 -11.68 -7.04
CA ALA A 141 18.77 -10.31 -7.10
C ALA A 141 17.87 -9.46 -8.00
N ALA A 142 17.54 -9.94 -9.20
CA ALA A 142 16.59 -9.27 -10.08
C ALA A 142 15.20 -9.17 -9.45
N TYR A 143 14.74 -10.22 -8.77
CA TYR A 143 13.48 -10.19 -8.02
C TYR A 143 13.45 -9.05 -7.00
N ARG A 144 14.41 -9.03 -6.07
CA ARG A 144 14.48 -8.02 -5.01
C ARG A 144 14.68 -6.61 -5.57
N ASN A 145 15.41 -6.47 -6.67
CA ASN A 145 15.62 -5.18 -7.32
C ASN A 145 14.38 -4.64 -8.05
N THR A 146 13.45 -5.52 -8.44
CA THR A 146 12.26 -5.16 -9.24
C THR A 146 11.00 -5.07 -8.37
N PHE A 147 10.78 -6.07 -7.51
CA PHE A 147 9.57 -6.21 -6.70
C PHE A 147 9.81 -5.96 -5.21
N GLY A 148 11.06 -5.81 -4.78
CA GLY A 148 11.41 -5.67 -3.36
C GLY A 148 11.05 -6.92 -2.57
N GLU A 149 10.44 -6.72 -1.41
CA GLU A 149 9.93 -7.79 -0.54
C GLU A 149 8.46 -8.16 -0.87
N ASN A 150 7.86 -7.56 -1.91
CA ASN A 150 6.48 -7.86 -2.28
C ASN A 150 6.40 -9.27 -2.85
N THR A 151 5.50 -10.09 -2.30
CA THR A 151 5.28 -11.48 -2.73
C THR A 151 3.88 -11.72 -3.27
N ASN A 152 2.97 -10.78 -3.06
CA ASN A 152 1.58 -10.88 -3.48
C ASN A 152 1.41 -10.30 -4.89
N PRO A 153 0.84 -11.03 -5.85
CA PRO A 153 0.52 -10.49 -7.16
C PRO A 153 -0.77 -9.67 -7.18
N TYR A 154 -1.58 -9.73 -6.11
CA TYR A 154 -2.87 -9.09 -5.99
C TYR A 154 -2.84 -7.87 -5.08
N PHE A 155 -3.49 -6.80 -5.55
CA PHE A 155 -3.57 -5.51 -4.88
C PHE A 155 -4.92 -4.85 -5.11
N CYS A 156 -5.32 -3.94 -4.21
CA CYS A 156 -6.54 -3.16 -4.34
C CYS A 156 -6.41 -2.11 -5.45
N ALA A 157 -7.14 -2.29 -6.54
CA ALA A 157 -7.15 -1.35 -7.64
C ALA A 157 -8.53 -1.25 -8.30
N GLY A 158 -8.78 -0.12 -8.98
CA GLY A 158 -10.04 0.09 -9.66
C GLY A 158 -10.27 -0.96 -10.75
N ALA A 159 -11.33 -1.75 -10.64
CA ALA A 159 -11.78 -2.70 -11.65
C ALA A 159 -12.11 -2.00 -12.95
N PRO A 160 -11.72 -2.57 -14.11
CA PRO A 160 -12.20 -2.07 -15.40
C PRO A 160 -13.73 -1.93 -15.35
N PRO A 161 -14.30 -0.84 -15.89
CA PRO A 161 -15.75 -0.72 -15.96
C PRO A 161 -16.33 -1.98 -16.61
N VAL A 162 -17.38 -2.54 -16.01
CA VAL A 162 -18.12 -3.67 -16.58
C VAL A 162 -18.76 -3.18 -17.86
N VAL A 163 -18.04 -3.34 -18.97
CA VAL A 163 -18.62 -3.25 -20.29
C VAL A 163 -19.46 -4.50 -20.44
N ASP A 164 -20.78 -4.36 -20.25
CA ASP A 164 -21.72 -5.40 -20.65
C ASP A 164 -21.38 -5.78 -22.09
N ALA A 165 -20.74 -6.95 -22.25
CA ALA A 165 -20.49 -7.54 -23.54
C ALA A 165 -21.86 -7.94 -24.07
N GLY A 166 -22.54 -6.97 -24.69
CA GLY A 166 -23.83 -7.13 -25.33
C GLY A 166 -23.78 -8.34 -26.26
N SER A 167 -24.77 -9.20 -26.04
CA SER A 167 -25.06 -10.44 -26.77
C SER A 167 -25.20 -10.27 -28.27
#